data_AF-A0A1I3VW71-F1
#
_entry.id   AF-A0A1I3VW71-F1
#
_cell.length_a   1.000
_cell.length_b   1.000
_cell.length_c   1.000
_cell.angle_alpha   90.00
_cell.angle_beta   90.00
_cell.angle_gamma   90.00
#
_symmetry.space_group_name_H-M   'P 1'
#
loop_
_entity.id
_entity.type
_entity.pdbx_description
1 polymer ?
#
loop_
_entity_poly.entity_id
_entity_poly.type
_entity_poly.pdbx_seq_one_letter_code
_entity_poly.pdbx_strand_id
1 'polypeptide(L)' 'MSDRVWSYREITDTAAAEIAALMEAGYGRERARRDLFAQWAVGIYKGWQAITSGSQEEGDAERLIALTDLKRW' A
#
# COMPACT_ATOMS: atom_id res chain seq x y z
N MET A 1 20.09 -19.82 -11.16
CA MET A 1 19.26 -18.60 -11.10
C MET A 1 19.76 -17.78 -9.94
N SER A 2 20.12 -16.52 -10.12
CA SER A 2 20.40 -15.66 -8.97
C SER A 2 19.04 -15.26 -8.40
N ASP A 3 18.80 -15.59 -7.14
CA ASP A 3 17.58 -15.14 -6.46
C ASP A 3 17.72 -13.63 -6.23
N ARG A 4 16.74 -12.88 -6.74
CA ARG A 4 16.68 -11.44 -6.49
C ARG A 4 16.33 -11.23 -5.02
N VAL A 5 17.24 -10.61 -4.28
CA VAL A 5 17.00 -10.16 -2.90
C VAL A 5 16.44 -8.74 -2.97
N TRP A 6 15.30 -8.51 -2.32
CA TRP A 6 14.70 -7.19 -2.19
C TRP A 6 15.02 -6.63 -0.80
N SER A 7 15.40 -5.36 -0.74
CA SER A 7 15.55 -4.66 0.54
C SER A 7 14.21 -4.27 1.15
N TYR A 8 14.17 -4.11 2.47
CA TYR A 8 13.00 -3.57 3.18
C TYR A 8 12.51 -2.26 2.55
N ARG A 9 13.45 -1.36 2.23
CA ARG A 9 13.15 -0.06 1.64
C ARG A 9 12.50 -0.18 0.26
N GLU A 10 13.02 -1.03 -0.62
CA GLU A 10 12.41 -1.27 -1.93
C GLU A 10 11.00 -1.84 -1.82
N ILE A 11 10.77 -2.78 -0.89
CA ILE A 11 9.45 -3.36 -0.65
C ILE A 11 8.48 -2.28 -0.15
N THR A 12 8.93 -1.44 0.78
CA THR A 12 8.12 -0.38 1.39
C THR A 12 7.79 0.73 0.42
N ASP A 13 8.77 1.19 -0.37
CA ASP A 13 8.56 2.22 -1.38
C ASP A 13 7.65 1.72 -2.51
N THR A 14 7.79 0.45 -2.91
CA THR A 14 6.90 -0.19 -3.90
C THR A 14 5.47 -0.29 -3.38
N ALA A 15 5.28 -0.72 -2.13
CA ALA A 15 3.97 -0.80 -1.51
C ALA A 15 3.31 0.59 -1.41
N ALA A 16 4.04 1.62 -0.99
CA ALA A 16 3.53 2.98 -0.91
C ALA A 16 3.11 3.53 -2.29
N ALA A 17 3.92 3.31 -3.32
CA ALA A 17 3.62 3.74 -4.68
C ALA A 17 2.35 3.05 -5.23
N GLU A 18 2.21 1.74 -5.01
CA GLU A 18 1.05 0.98 -5.49
C GLU A 18 -0.23 1.38 -4.75
N ILE A 19 -0.17 1.55 -3.42
CA ILE A 19 -1.29 2.05 -2.63
C ILE A 19 -1.74 3.41 -3.17
N ALA A 20 -0.82 4.35 -3.38
CA ALA A 20 -1.14 5.67 -3.92
C ALA A 20 -1.78 5.57 -5.33
N ALA A 21 -1.21 4.75 -6.22
CA ALA A 21 -1.74 4.56 -7.58
C ALA A 21 -3.16 3.99 -7.58
N LEU A 22 -3.46 3.02 -6.70
CA LEU A 22 -4.80 2.45 -6.56
C LEU A 22 -5.80 3.50 -6.05
N MET A 23 -5.41 4.29 -5.06
CA MET A 23 -6.28 5.33 -4.51
C MET A 23 -6.57 6.42 -5.55
N GLU A 24 -5.58 6.83 -6.34
CA GLU A 24 -5.77 7.76 -7.47
C GLU A 24 -6.63 7.15 -8.58
N ALA A 25 -6.49 5.86 -8.88
CA ALA A 25 -7.32 5.19 -9.90
C ALA A 25 -8.82 5.16 -9.53
N GLY A 26 -9.12 5.14 -8.23
CA GLY A 26 -10.47 5.25 -7.68
C GLY A 26 -11.05 6.67 -7.73
N TYR A 27 -10.23 7.69 -7.97
CA TYR A 27 -10.69 9.08 -8.01
C TYR A 27 -11.64 9.37 -9.18
N GLY A 28 -12.70 10.13 -8.92
CA GLY A 28 -13.72 10.46 -9.91
C GLY A 28 -14.54 9.26 -10.41
N ARG A 29 -14.39 8.08 -9.80
CA ARG A 29 -15.17 6.88 -10.13
C ARG A 29 -16.44 6.80 -9.30
N GLU A 30 -17.39 6.02 -9.80
CA GLU A 30 -18.56 5.63 -9.02
C GLU A 30 -18.18 4.89 -7.73
N ARG A 31 -19.01 5.01 -6.70
CA ARG A 31 -18.72 4.51 -5.35
C ARG A 31 -18.24 3.05 -5.35
N ALA A 32 -18.91 2.16 -6.07
CA ALA A 32 -18.56 0.74 -6.09
C ALA A 32 -17.12 0.49 -6.59
N ARG A 33 -16.68 1.22 -7.64
CA ARG A 33 -15.30 1.10 -8.14
C ARG A 33 -14.29 1.74 -7.20
N ARG A 34 -14.62 2.91 -6.66
CA ARG A 34 -13.76 3.57 -5.66
C ARG A 34 -13.52 2.67 -4.46
N ASP A 35 -14.59 2.06 -3.94
CA ASP A 35 -14.51 1.15 -2.79
C ASP A 35 -13.71 -0.12 -3.14
N LEU A 36 -13.79 -0.63 -4.37
CA LEU A 36 -12.96 -1.74 -4.85
C LEU A 36 -11.45 -1.38 -4.86
N PHE A 37 -11.08 -0.22 -5.41
CA PHE A 37 -9.69 0.23 -5.39
C PHE A 37 -9.15 0.44 -3.97
N ALA A 38 -9.97 1.00 -3.07
CA ALA A 38 -9.61 1.15 -1.67
C ALA A 38 -9.38 -0.21 -0.99
N GLN A 39 -10.21 -1.22 -1.29
CA GLN A 39 -10.00 -2.58 -0.77
C GLN A 39 -8.71 -3.21 -1.29
N TRP A 40 -8.35 -2.98 -2.55
CA TRP A 40 -7.08 -3.45 -3.11
C TRP A 40 -5.89 -2.75 -2.46
N ALA A 41 -5.97 -1.44 -2.23
CA ALA A 41 -4.95 -0.67 -1.52
C ALA A 41 -4.72 -1.23 -0.09
N VAL A 42 -5.80 -1.53 0.64
CA VAL A 42 -5.72 -2.21 1.94
C VAL A 42 -5.09 -3.60 1.82
N GLY A 43 -5.35 -4.32 0.73
CA GLY A 43 -4.71 -5.59 0.41
C GLY A 43 -3.19 -5.46 0.29
N ILE A 44 -2.70 -4.45 -0.44
CA ILE A 44 -1.26 -4.16 -0.57
C ILE A 44 -0.63 -3.85 0.78
N TYR A 45 -1.27 -3.01 1.60
CA TYR A 45 -0.80 -2.71 2.96
C TYR A 45 -0.66 -3.98 3.81
N LYS A 46 -1.67 -4.85 3.83
CA LYS A 46 -1.62 -6.12 4.58
C LYS A 46 -0.53 -7.06 4.06
N GLY A 47 -0.34 -7.11 2.74
CA GLY A 47 0.75 -7.87 2.12
C GLY A 47 2.12 -7.36 2.56
N TRP A 48 2.32 -6.05 2.53
CA TRP A 48 3.53 -5.40 3.04
C TRP A 48 3.76 -5.73 4.52
N GLN A 49 2.73 -5.64 5.37
CA GLN A 49 2.86 -5.97 6.80
C GLN A 49 3.34 -7.41 7.01
N ALA A 50 2.77 -8.37 6.27
CA ALA A 50 3.14 -9.77 6.39
C ALA A 50 4.58 -10.03 5.94
N ILE A 51 5.00 -9.42 4.83
CA ILE A 51 6.34 -9.62 4.25
C ILE A 51 7.43 -8.97 5.13
N THR A 52 7.15 -7.81 5.71
CA THR A 52 8.14 -7.01 6.44
C THR A 52 8.14 -7.25 7.95
N SER A 53 7.30 -8.16 8.44
CA SER A 53 7.14 -8.44 9.87
C SER A 53 8.47 -8.65 10.58
N GLY A 54 8.67 -7.96 11.70
CA GLY A 54 9.91 -8.00 12.49
C GLY A 54 11.07 -7.18 11.94
N SER A 55 10.93 -6.55 10.78
CA SER A 55 11.94 -5.67 10.15
C SER A 55 11.42 -4.26 9.87
N GLN A 56 10.23 -3.92 10.37
CA GLN A 56 9.58 -2.63 10.13
C GLN A 56 10.30 -1.49 10.87
N GLU A 57 10.48 -0.37 10.18
CA GLU A 57 10.96 0.87 10.77
C GLU A 57 9.79 1.64 11.42
N GLU A 58 10.11 2.44 12.44
CA GLU A 58 9.12 3.22 13.19
C GLU A 58 8.39 4.20 12.27
N GLY A 59 7.05 4.20 12.34
CA GLY A 59 6.20 5.14 11.59
C GLY A 59 5.82 4.69 10.17
N ASP A 60 6.45 3.65 9.61
CA ASP A 60 6.13 3.19 8.25
C ASP A 60 4.75 2.54 8.16
N ALA A 61 4.32 1.81 9.20
CA ALA A 61 2.98 1.22 9.23
C ALA A 61 1.90 2.31 9.21
N GLU A 62 2.06 3.34 10.05
CA GLU A 62 1.18 4.50 10.13
C GLU A 62 1.18 5.30 8.82
N ARG A 63 2.35 5.48 8.20
CA ARG A 63 2.49 6.16 6.91
C ARG A 63 1.74 5.42 5.80
N LEU A 64 1.92 4.09 5.70
CA LEU A 64 1.31 3.30 4.62
C LEU A 64 -0.20 3.16 4.80
N ILE A 65 -0.72 2.94 6.01
CA ILE A 65 -2.18 2.86 6.22
C ILE A 65 -2.85 4.21 5.96
N ALA A 66 -2.18 5.33 6.29
CA ALA A 66 -2.72 6.66 5.99
C ALA A 66 -2.93 6.89 4.47
N LEU A 67 -2.17 6.21 3.61
CA LEU A 67 -2.35 6.28 2.17
C LEU A 67 -3.66 5.58 1.73
N THR A 68 -4.11 4.54 2.43
CA THR A 68 -5.40 3.88 2.12
C THR A 68 -6.61 4.70 2.54
N ASP A 69 -6.39 5.68 3.41
CA ASP A 69 -7.41 6.57 3.99
C ASP A 69 -7.36 7.99 3.41
N LEU A 70 -6.64 8.21 2.29
CA LEU A 70 -6.54 9.51 1.58
C LEU A 70 -7.84 10.29 1.71
N LYS A 71 -7.78 11.29 2.59
CA LYS A 71 -8.88 11.88 3.36
C LYS A 71 -10.23 11.89 2.66
N ARG A 72 -11.25 11.38 3.39
CA ARG A 72 -12.65 11.85 3.40
C ARG A 72 -13.07 12.59 2.12
N TRP A 73 -13.48 11.82 1.11
CA TRP A 73 -14.29 12.29 -0.01
C TRP A 73 -15.76 12.38 0.40
#